data_AF-A0A813EMJ2-F1
#
_entry.id   AF-A0A813EMJ2-F1
#
_cell.length_a   1.000
_cell.length_b   1.000
_cell.length_c   1.000
_cell.angle_alpha   90.00
_cell.angle_beta   90.00
_cell.angle_gamma   90.00
#
_symmetry.space_group_name_H-M   'P 1'
#
loop_
_entity.id
_entity.type
_entity.pdbx_description
1 polymer ?
#
loop_
_entity_poly.entity_id
_entity_poly.type
_entity_poly.pdbx_seq_one_letter_code
_entity_poly.pdbx_strand_id
1 'polypeptide(L)'
;MQGFGQFQAELAIHGRRCEPVTSAHGPTISSGVGGAIAMGNSQPSFELNVLLSLGPTPTEAEVSSVLQADLGSWRKNPRLATVALHSLAKKRLPHVSVHVLTAMQANRVEVDVYHCNAAIVLAQKAANGSWHSIC
;
A
#
# COMPACT_ATOMS: atom_id res chain seq x y z
N MET A 1 -17.86 -18.46 -42.79
CA MET A 1 -18.64 -17.26 -42.42
C MET A 1 -18.80 -17.29 -40.91
N GLN A 2 -17.88 -16.63 -40.20
CA GLN A 2 -17.80 -16.62 -38.73
C GLN A 2 -18.55 -15.40 -38.21
N GLY A 3 -19.54 -15.63 -37.35
CA GLY A 3 -20.24 -14.60 -36.61
C GLY A 3 -19.42 -14.16 -35.40
N PHE A 4 -19.20 -12.85 -35.27
CA PHE A 4 -18.72 -12.21 -34.06
C PHE A 4 -19.84 -11.32 -33.53
N GLY A 5 -20.35 -11.73 -32.36
CA GLY A 5 -21.39 -11.02 -31.61
C GLY A 5 -20.89 -9.66 -31.16
N GLN A 6 -21.66 -8.64 -31.55
CA GLN A 6 -21.45 -7.24 -31.22
C GLN A 6 -22.07 -6.98 -29.84
N PHE A 7 -21.28 -7.08 -28.77
CA PHE A 7 -21.68 -6.59 -27.45
C PHE A 7 -21.41 -5.09 -27.38
N GLN A 8 -22.43 -4.28 -27.69
CA GLN A 8 -22.46 -2.89 -27.26
C GLN A 8 -22.89 -2.87 -25.79
N ALA A 9 -21.94 -2.62 -24.89
CA ALA A 9 -22.25 -2.30 -23.51
C ALA A 9 -22.62 -0.81 -23.42
N GLU A 10 -23.89 -0.61 -23.10
CA GLU A 10 -24.59 0.63 -22.82
C GLU A 10 -23.99 1.33 -21.59
N LEU A 11 -23.22 2.41 -21.81
CA LEU A 11 -22.73 3.30 -20.74
C LEU A 11 -23.73 4.44 -20.57
N ALA A 12 -24.73 4.21 -19.71
CA ALA A 12 -25.63 5.24 -19.22
C ALA A 12 -24.90 6.18 -18.26
N ILE A 13 -24.32 7.25 -18.80
CA ILE A 13 -23.72 8.36 -18.05
C ILE A 13 -24.84 9.10 -17.30
N HIS A 14 -25.03 8.76 -16.03
CA HIS A 14 -25.85 9.57 -15.13
C HIS A 14 -25.11 10.87 -14.82
N GLY A 15 -25.49 11.93 -15.54
CA GLY A 15 -25.08 13.29 -15.24
C GLY A 15 -25.54 13.70 -13.84
N ARG A 16 -24.61 13.66 -12.88
CA ARG A 16 -24.74 14.42 -11.64
C ARG A 16 -23.99 15.73 -11.79
N ARG A 17 -24.78 16.77 -12.02
CA ARG A 17 -24.39 18.18 -11.95
C ARG A 17 -23.80 18.44 -10.56
N CYS A 18 -22.54 18.87 -10.51
CA CYS A 18 -21.94 19.39 -9.28
C CYS A 18 -22.41 20.84 -9.10
N GLU A 19 -23.31 21.06 -8.13
CA GLU A 19 -23.67 22.40 -7.67
C GLU A 19 -22.58 22.90 -6.68
N PRO A 20 -22.15 24.16 -6.76
CA PRO A 20 -21.20 24.72 -5.81
C PRO A 20 -21.89 24.99 -4.47
N VAL A 21 -21.50 24.25 -3.43
CA VAL A 21 -21.90 24.56 -2.04
C VAL A 21 -21.08 25.75 -1.55
N THR A 22 -21.68 26.94 -1.59
CA THR A 22 -21.25 28.09 -0.79
C THR A 22 -21.92 27.99 0.57
N SER A 23 -21.21 27.42 1.56
CA SER A 23 -21.62 27.55 2.95
C SER A 23 -20.44 28.03 3.78
N ALA A 24 -20.44 29.33 4.02
CA ALA A 24 -19.58 30.01 4.96
C ALA A 24 -20.15 29.80 6.37
N HIS A 25 -19.60 28.84 7.11
CA HIS A 25 -19.55 28.86 8.58
C HIS A 25 -18.40 27.98 9.04
N GLY A 26 -17.36 28.62 9.57
CA GLY A 26 -16.22 27.94 10.14
C GLY A 26 -16.58 27.28 11.47
N PRO A 27 -16.12 26.04 11.72
CA PRO A 27 -15.97 25.54 13.06
C PRO A 27 -14.55 25.86 13.54
N THR A 28 -14.49 26.57 14.67
CA THR A 28 -13.32 26.67 15.55
C THR A 28 -12.74 25.28 15.79
N ILE A 29 -11.63 24.93 15.15
CA ILE A 29 -10.89 23.71 15.48
C ILE A 29 -9.95 24.06 16.62
N SER A 30 -10.40 23.71 17.82
CA SER A 30 -9.59 23.68 19.03
C SER A 30 -8.31 22.90 18.75
N SER A 31 -7.19 23.58 18.95
CA SER A 31 -5.89 22.97 19.19
C SER A 31 -6.05 21.90 20.27
N GLY A 32 -5.78 20.63 19.93
CA GLY A 32 -6.12 19.52 20.79
C GLY A 32 -5.54 18.21 20.32
N VAL A 33 -4.40 17.87 20.93
CA VAL A 33 -3.81 16.53 20.97
C VAL A 33 -3.16 16.08 19.67
N GLY A 34 -1.92 16.54 19.48
CA GLY A 34 -0.90 15.72 18.85
C GLY A 34 -0.76 14.44 19.65
N GLY A 35 -1.49 13.41 19.22
CA GLY A 35 -1.27 12.04 19.65
C GLY A 35 0.11 11.63 19.18
N ALA A 36 1.12 11.90 19.99
CA ALA A 36 2.37 11.20 19.96
C ALA A 36 2.03 9.71 20.10
N ILE A 37 1.91 9.02 18.97
CA ILE A 37 2.00 7.58 18.92
C ILE A 37 3.37 7.30 19.50
N ALA A 38 3.38 6.92 20.77
CA ALA A 38 4.56 6.47 21.47
C ALA A 38 5.15 5.37 20.59
N MET A 39 6.19 5.72 19.87
CA MET A 39 7.02 4.77 19.14
C MET A 39 7.77 3.99 20.22
N GLY A 40 7.05 3.02 20.80
CA GLY A 40 7.68 1.87 21.42
C GLY A 40 8.72 1.41 20.42
N ASN A 41 9.95 1.33 20.91
CA ASN A 41 11.17 1.05 20.19
C ASN A 41 11.15 -0.40 19.68
N SER A 42 10.19 -0.72 18.82
CA SER A 42 10.13 -1.92 18.01
C SER A 42 11.32 -1.81 17.10
N GLN A 43 12.45 -2.41 17.51
CA GLN A 43 13.58 -2.62 16.63
C GLN A 43 13.02 -3.06 15.28
N PRO A 44 13.41 -2.42 14.16
CA PRO A 44 13.08 -2.95 12.86
C PRO A 44 13.57 -4.40 12.87
N SER A 45 12.63 -5.33 12.71
CA SER A 45 12.92 -6.76 12.67
C SER A 45 14.09 -6.94 11.71
N PHE A 46 15.12 -7.67 12.16
CA PHE A 46 16.38 -7.93 11.47
C PHE A 46 16.19 -8.18 9.95
N GLU A 47 15.09 -8.83 9.61
CA GLU A 47 14.49 -9.12 8.30
C GLU A 47 14.38 -7.92 7.33
N LEU A 48 14.04 -6.72 7.79
CA LEU A 48 13.97 -5.54 6.92
C LEU A 48 15.32 -5.21 6.29
N ASN A 49 16.42 -5.39 7.03
CA ASN A 49 17.75 -5.15 6.47
C ASN A 49 18.11 -6.19 5.41
N VAL A 50 17.62 -7.43 5.57
CA VAL A 50 17.82 -8.50 4.59
C VAL A 50 17.05 -8.19 3.30
N LEU A 51 15.79 -7.77 3.40
CA LEU A 51 15.00 -7.30 2.24
C LEU A 51 15.68 -6.16 1.47
N LEU A 52 16.32 -5.23 2.19
CA LEU A 52 17.06 -4.13 1.57
C LEU A 52 18.36 -4.58 0.90
N SER A 53 18.89 -5.75 1.27
CA SER A 53 20.12 -6.30 0.70
C SER A 53 19.91 -7.13 -0.57
N LEU A 54 18.66 -7.50 -0.91
CA LEU A 54 18.34 -8.29 -2.11
C LEU A 54 18.52 -7.53 -3.44
N GLY A 55 18.77 -6.22 -3.39
CA GLY A 55 18.98 -5.38 -4.57
C GLY A 55 17.71 -4.67 -5.09
N PRO A 56 17.78 -4.04 -6.26
CA PRO A 56 16.72 -3.14 -6.76
C PRO A 56 15.48 -3.86 -7.28
N THR A 57 15.62 -5.12 -7.74
CA THR A 57 14.55 -5.90 -8.38
C THR A 57 14.58 -7.35 -7.88
N PRO A 58 14.29 -7.61 -6.59
CA PRO A 58 14.23 -8.97 -6.08
C PRO A 58 13.02 -9.70 -6.65
N THR A 59 13.14 -11.00 -6.81
CA THR A 59 12.05 -11.86 -7.26
C THR A 59 11.03 -12.10 -6.14
N GLU A 60 9.81 -12.46 -6.52
CA GLU A 60 8.75 -12.80 -5.55
C GLU A 60 9.16 -13.93 -4.60
N ALA A 61 9.90 -14.93 -5.11
CA ALA A 61 10.37 -16.07 -4.34
C ALA A 61 11.38 -15.65 -3.26
N GLU A 62 12.32 -14.76 -3.59
CA GLU A 62 13.30 -14.24 -2.63
C GLU A 62 12.62 -13.42 -1.54
N VAL A 63 11.70 -12.52 -1.92
CA VAL A 63 10.93 -11.71 -0.96
C VAL A 63 10.12 -12.61 -0.03
N SER A 64 9.44 -13.62 -0.59
CA SER A 64 8.64 -14.56 0.19
C SER A 64 9.49 -15.41 1.14
N SER A 65 10.69 -15.83 0.70
CA SER A 65 11.63 -16.62 1.51
C SER A 65 12.13 -15.84 2.71
N VAL A 66 12.45 -14.54 2.55
CA VAL A 66 12.86 -13.68 3.68
C VAL A 66 11.68 -13.48 4.62
N LEU A 67 10.52 -13.09 4.09
CA LEU A 67 9.32 -12.82 4.90
C LEU A 67 8.76 -14.03 5.66
N GLN A 68 9.15 -15.26 5.32
CA GLN A 68 8.59 -16.48 5.90
C GLN A 68 8.68 -16.53 7.43
N ALA A 69 9.75 -15.98 8.01
CA ALA A 69 9.91 -15.88 9.46
C ALA A 69 8.90 -14.89 10.09
N ASP A 70 8.63 -13.78 9.42
CA ASP A 70 7.78 -12.69 9.90
C ASP A 70 6.28 -12.95 9.69
N LEU A 71 5.91 -13.68 8.62
CA LEU A 71 4.52 -13.92 8.24
C LEU A 71 3.69 -14.57 9.36
N GLY A 72 4.29 -15.44 10.17
CA GLY A 72 3.63 -16.02 11.34
C GLY A 72 3.27 -14.99 12.40
N SER A 73 4.15 -14.01 12.63
CA SER A 73 3.91 -12.90 13.55
C SER A 73 2.89 -11.90 12.99
N TRP A 74 2.93 -11.64 11.69
CA TRP A 74 2.01 -10.72 11.01
C TRP A 74 0.58 -11.24 10.98
N ARG A 75 0.36 -12.56 10.91
CA ARG A 75 -0.98 -13.13 11.08
C ARG A 75 -1.59 -12.81 12.45
N LYS A 76 -0.77 -12.76 13.50
CA LYS A 76 -1.23 -12.42 14.85
C LYS A 76 -1.37 -10.91 15.03
N ASN A 77 -0.55 -10.13 14.33
CA ASN A 77 -0.55 -8.67 14.39
C ASN A 77 -0.23 -8.05 13.01
N PRO A 78 -1.26 -7.84 12.16
CA PRO A 78 -1.09 -7.30 10.81
C PRO A 78 -0.45 -5.92 10.78
N ARG A 79 -0.56 -5.13 11.86
CA ARG A 79 0.05 -3.80 11.96
C ARG A 79 1.57 -3.81 11.77
N LEU A 80 2.24 -4.92 12.09
CA LEU A 80 3.67 -5.09 11.83
C LEU A 80 3.99 -5.04 10.33
N ALA A 81 3.14 -5.63 9.49
CA ALA A 81 3.29 -5.58 8.04
C ALA A 81 3.14 -4.14 7.51
N THR A 82 2.20 -3.36 8.06
CA THR A 82 2.08 -1.93 7.72
C THR A 82 3.36 -1.14 8.06
N VAL A 83 3.98 -1.40 9.22
CA VAL A 83 5.25 -0.77 9.60
C VAL A 83 6.38 -1.15 8.65
N ALA A 84 6.44 -2.42 8.24
CA ALA A 84 7.41 -2.90 7.26
C ALA A 84 7.22 -2.22 5.90
N LEU A 85 5.99 -2.14 5.39
CA LEU A 85 5.65 -1.44 4.13
C LEU A 85 6.01 0.05 4.19
N HIS A 86 5.74 0.74 5.31
CA HIS A 86 6.18 2.13 5.49
C HIS A 86 7.71 2.28 5.54
N SER A 87 8.42 1.28 6.04
CA SER A 87 9.89 1.29 6.04
C SER A 87 10.45 1.11 4.63
N LEU A 88 9.84 0.24 3.81
CA LEU A 88 10.12 0.12 2.38
C LEU A 88 9.80 1.42 1.63
N ALA A 89 8.74 2.14 2.02
CA ALA A 89 8.37 3.43 1.44
C ALA A 89 9.50 4.48 1.55
N LYS A 90 10.24 4.48 2.66
CA LYS A 90 11.40 5.37 2.87
C LYS A 90 12.57 5.05 1.93
N LYS A 91 12.66 3.80 1.48
CA LYS A 91 13.73 3.28 0.63
C LYS A 91 13.37 3.26 -0.86
N ARG A 92 12.14 3.64 -1.22
CA ARG A 92 11.64 3.76 -2.60
C ARG A 92 11.75 2.44 -3.39
N LEU A 93 11.33 1.33 -2.77
CA LEU A 93 11.33 0.00 -3.38
C LEU A 93 9.90 -0.48 -3.69
N PRO A 94 9.22 0.08 -4.70
CA PRO A 94 7.80 -0.18 -4.96
C PRO A 94 7.52 -1.63 -5.36
N HIS A 95 8.37 -2.25 -6.18
CA HIS A 95 8.21 -3.65 -6.59
C HIS A 95 8.20 -4.60 -5.39
N VAL A 96 9.08 -4.36 -4.41
CA VAL A 96 9.16 -5.17 -3.19
C VAL A 96 7.85 -5.12 -2.41
N SER A 97 7.19 -3.96 -2.36
CA SER A 97 5.91 -3.85 -1.64
C SER A 97 4.77 -4.64 -2.27
N VAL A 98 4.76 -4.77 -3.60
CA VAL A 98 3.79 -5.63 -4.29
C VAL A 98 4.04 -7.09 -3.91
N HIS A 99 5.31 -7.53 -3.95
CA HIS A 99 5.67 -8.89 -3.53
C HIS A 99 5.34 -9.17 -2.05
N VAL A 100 5.51 -8.18 -1.16
CA VAL A 100 5.10 -8.28 0.26
C VAL A 100 3.59 -8.48 0.37
N LEU A 101 2.78 -7.70 -0.36
CA LEU A 101 1.33 -7.85 -0.35
C LEU A 101 0.88 -9.20 -0.92
N THR A 102 1.51 -9.66 -2.01
CA THR A 102 1.26 -10.99 -2.57
C THR A 102 1.61 -12.09 -1.55
N ALA A 103 2.76 -11.99 -0.88
CA ALA A 103 3.18 -12.94 0.15
C ALA A 103 2.21 -12.96 1.34
N MET A 104 1.72 -11.79 1.77
CA MET A 104 0.67 -11.67 2.80
C MET A 104 -0.61 -12.40 2.39
N GLN A 105 -1.09 -12.14 1.18
CA GLN A 105 -2.30 -12.76 0.64
C GLN A 105 -2.15 -14.28 0.53
N ALA A 106 -1.03 -14.76 -0.02
CA ALA A 106 -0.73 -16.19 -0.15
C ALA A 106 -0.70 -16.91 1.22
N ASN A 107 -0.26 -16.22 2.27
CA ASN A 107 -0.16 -16.75 3.62
C ASN A 107 -1.37 -16.46 4.52
N ARG A 108 -2.47 -15.94 3.94
CA ARG A 108 -3.70 -15.56 4.66
C ARG A 108 -3.43 -14.59 5.82
N VAL A 109 -2.45 -13.71 5.66
CA VAL A 109 -2.32 -12.52 6.50
C VAL A 109 -3.43 -11.56 6.08
N GLU A 110 -4.10 -10.94 7.05
CA GLU A 110 -5.11 -9.93 6.76
C GLU A 110 -4.49 -8.75 5.99
N VAL A 111 -5.05 -8.44 4.83
CA VAL A 111 -4.69 -7.28 4.02
C VAL A 111 -5.88 -6.32 4.07
N ASP A 112 -5.64 -5.13 4.61
CA ASP A 112 -6.63 -4.07 4.75
C ASP A 112 -6.25 -2.82 3.94
N VAL A 113 -7.08 -1.78 4.06
CA VAL A 113 -6.87 -0.49 3.38
C VAL A 113 -5.56 0.21 3.77
N TYR A 114 -5.03 -0.02 4.99
CA TYR A 114 -3.79 0.61 5.43
C TYR A 114 -2.57 0.00 4.75
N HIS A 115 -2.56 -1.33 4.54
CA HIS A 115 -1.51 -2.02 3.80
C HIS A 115 -1.48 -1.55 2.34
N CYS A 116 -2.63 -1.49 1.68
CA CYS A 116 -2.77 -1.00 0.32
C CYS A 116 -2.33 0.47 0.20
N ASN A 117 -2.78 1.33 1.12
CA ASN A 117 -2.38 2.73 1.14
C ASN A 117 -0.87 2.91 1.32
N ALA A 118 -0.24 2.11 2.18
CA ALA A 118 1.20 2.14 2.37
C ALA A 118 1.96 1.80 1.06
N ALA A 119 1.50 0.79 0.32
CA ALA A 119 2.08 0.43 -0.97
C ALA A 119 1.84 1.49 -2.06
N ILE A 120 0.65 2.10 -2.12
CA ILE A 120 0.33 3.18 -3.05
C ILE A 120 1.21 4.41 -2.79
N VAL A 121 1.35 4.83 -1.52
CA VAL A 121 2.20 5.96 -1.13
C VAL A 121 3.66 5.70 -1.50
N LEU A 122 4.13 4.47 -1.33
CA LEU A 122 5.47 4.07 -1.76
C LEU A 122 5.62 4.16 -3.29
N ALA A 123 4.66 3.64 -4.05
CA ALA A 123 4.64 3.73 -5.50
C ALA A 123 4.70 5.19 -5.97
N GLN A 124 3.85 6.07 -5.42
CA GLN A 124 3.86 7.51 -5.69
C GLN A 124 5.23 8.16 -5.42
N LYS A 125 5.86 7.80 -4.31
CA LYS A 125 7.20 8.31 -3.94
C LYS A 125 8.29 7.83 -4.88
N ALA A 126 8.22 6.58 -5.35
CA ALA A 126 9.17 6.04 -6.30
C ALA A 126 9.04 6.70 -7.68
N ALA A 127 7.81 6.99 -8.09
CA ALA A 127 7.50 7.74 -9.32
C ALA A 127 7.98 9.19 -9.33
N ASN A 128 8.49 9.73 -8.20
CA ASN A 128 8.71 11.18 -8.02
C ASN A 128 7.46 12.02 -8.40
N GLY A 129 6.25 11.48 -8.20
CA GLY A 129 5.00 12.11 -8.63
C GLY A 129 4.58 11.86 -10.09
N SER A 130 5.38 11.16 -10.90
CA SER A 130 5.04 10.76 -12.27
C SER A 130 4.53 9.32 -12.34
N TRP A 131 3.21 9.16 -12.41
CA TRP A 131 2.55 7.84 -12.45
C TRP A 131 2.83 7.02 -13.72
N HIS A 132 3.36 7.64 -14.77
CA HIS A 132 3.57 7.01 -16.08
C HIS A 132 4.67 5.96 -16.10
N SER A 133 5.49 5.85 -15.04
CA SER A 133 6.63 4.91 -14.99
C SER A 133 6.34 3.62 -14.21
N ILE A 134 5.12 3.41 -13.72
CA ILE A 134 4.77 2.31 -12.80
C ILE A 134 3.95 1.21 -13.50
N CYS A 135 3.43 1.46 -14.70
CA CYS A 135 2.66 0.50 -15.48
C CYS A 135 3.52 -0.21 -16.52
#